data_AF-A0A2E4EI56-F1
#
_entry.id   AF-A0A2E4EI56-F1
#
_cell.length_a   1.000
_cell.length_b   1.000
_cell.length_c   1.000
_cell.angle_alpha   90.00
_cell.angle_beta   90.00
_cell.angle_gamma   90.00
#
_symmetry.space_group_name_H-M   'P 1'
#
loop_
_entity.id
_entity.type
_entity.pdbx_description
1 polymer ?
#
loop_
_entity_poly.entity_id
_entity_poly.type
_entity_poly.pdbx_seq_one_letter_code
_entity_poly.pdbx_strand_id
1 'polypeptide(L)'
;MLLYFTQDKISMLKRTLLAASLMMVAGASQAEMIHADFNYGDRMVTVDTETGLAWMKFDLTRYYHLNSAEAATEAGGEFEGWSLADAGQVYELWENFFGEGTYTNHASYVDFTDTTYGVEMDEYNAFKEFMGGGAWGSSGYHYGSGYFWQDREASLMGRAGFIATSTGAGHYYAPEVSQGYSSDHYTGIYMVMDASLVTIDGELAFKVPLGGAAVASLGLLGMAGMRKRKGK
;
A
#
# COMPACT_ATOMS: atom_id res chain seq x y z
N MET A 1 -6.30 -50.61 3.64
CA MET A 1 -5.54 -49.71 4.54
C MET A 1 -4.19 -49.37 3.90
N LEU A 2 -4.18 -48.57 2.82
CA LEU A 2 -2.95 -48.17 2.11
C LEU A 2 -3.11 -46.88 1.28
N LEU A 3 -4.16 -46.11 1.53
CA LEU A 3 -4.49 -44.88 0.78
C LEU A 3 -4.35 -43.59 1.61
N TYR A 4 -4.04 -43.68 2.91
CA TYR A 4 -3.97 -42.52 3.80
C TYR A 4 -2.57 -41.87 3.89
N PHE A 5 -1.51 -42.53 3.41
CA PHE A 5 -0.14 -42.03 3.58
C PHE A 5 0.36 -41.09 2.45
N THR A 6 -0.39 -40.93 1.37
CA THR A 6 0.04 -40.14 0.19
C THR A 6 -0.57 -38.74 0.12
N GLN A 7 -1.64 -38.44 0.86
CA GLN A 7 -2.33 -37.15 0.78
C GLN A 7 -1.59 -36.02 1.52
N ASP A 8 -0.96 -36.32 2.67
CA ASP A 8 -0.30 -35.31 3.51
C ASP A 8 1.01 -34.77 2.91
N LYS A 9 1.76 -35.59 2.17
CA LYS A 9 3.00 -35.15 1.51
C LYS A 9 2.73 -34.26 0.29
N ILE A 10 1.62 -34.51 -0.41
CA ILE A 10 1.17 -33.68 -1.54
C ILE A 10 0.64 -32.33 -1.05
N SER A 11 -0.02 -32.30 0.11
CA SER A 11 -0.44 -31.07 0.79
C SER A 11 0.76 -30.19 1.20
N MET A 12 1.77 -30.76 1.84
CA MET A 12 2.96 -30.00 2.26
C MET A 12 3.84 -29.56 1.08
N LEU A 13 4.00 -30.38 0.03
CA LEU A 13 4.77 -30.00 -1.15
C LEU A 13 4.10 -28.86 -1.95
N LYS A 14 2.77 -28.81 -1.99
CA LYS A 14 2.00 -27.69 -2.59
C LYS A 14 2.12 -26.40 -1.78
N ARG A 15 2.15 -26.49 -0.44
CA ARG A 15 2.40 -25.34 0.44
C ARG A 15 3.83 -24.82 0.34
N THR A 16 4.80 -25.72 0.14
CA THR A 16 6.22 -25.36 -0.01
C THR A 16 6.54 -24.80 -1.40
N LEU A 17 5.85 -25.26 -2.45
CA LEU A 17 5.97 -24.71 -3.81
C LEU A 17 5.30 -23.32 -3.96
N LEU A 18 4.28 -23.01 -3.15
CA LEU A 18 3.62 -21.69 -3.14
C LEU A 18 4.50 -20.59 -2.53
N ALA A 19 5.36 -20.95 -1.57
CA ALA A 19 6.32 -20.03 -0.96
C ALA A 19 7.60 -19.85 -1.82
N ALA A 20 7.92 -20.80 -2.69
CA ALA A 20 9.12 -20.76 -3.53
C ALA A 20 8.97 -19.90 -4.80
N SER A 21 7.75 -19.55 -5.20
CA SER A 21 7.50 -18.67 -6.35
C SER A 21 7.74 -17.18 -6.08
N LEU A 22 8.02 -16.79 -4.83
CA LEU A 22 8.25 -15.38 -4.46
C LEU A 22 9.70 -14.88 -4.70
N MET A 23 10.67 -15.72 -5.06
CA MET A 23 12.08 -15.28 -5.12
C MET A 23 12.62 -14.91 -6.51
N MET A 24 11.78 -14.81 -7.56
CA MET A 24 12.28 -14.59 -8.95
C MET A 24 11.82 -13.29 -9.62
N VAL A 25 11.56 -12.23 -8.85
CA VAL A 25 11.52 -10.87 -9.39
C VAL A 25 12.50 -9.98 -8.63
N ALA A 26 13.78 -10.38 -8.62
CA ALA A 26 14.87 -9.47 -8.29
C ALA A 26 15.31 -8.78 -9.58
N GLY A 27 14.57 -7.75 -9.97
CA GLY A 27 14.83 -7.01 -11.21
C GLY A 27 14.43 -5.56 -11.07
N ALA A 28 15.13 -4.81 -10.21
CA ALA A 28 15.06 -3.34 -10.10
C ALA A 28 13.68 -2.74 -10.44
N SER A 29 12.63 -3.21 -9.77
CA SER A 29 11.29 -2.62 -9.89
C SER A 29 11.23 -1.47 -8.90
N GLN A 30 10.89 -0.28 -9.39
CA GLN A 30 10.20 0.67 -8.52
C GLN A 30 8.93 -0.04 -8.02
N ALA A 31 8.64 0.00 -6.72
CA ALA A 31 7.51 -0.72 -6.16
C ALA A 31 6.24 -0.42 -6.96
N GLU A 32 5.58 -1.46 -7.46
CA GLU A 32 4.36 -1.28 -8.24
C GLU A 32 3.21 -1.06 -7.27
N MET A 33 2.76 0.19 -7.18
CA MET A 33 1.54 0.56 -6.48
C MET A 33 0.35 0.37 -7.43
N ILE A 34 -0.68 -0.32 -6.99
CA ILE A 34 -1.89 -0.56 -7.78
C ILE A 34 -3.13 -0.15 -7.00
N HIS A 35 -4.17 0.29 -7.70
CA HIS A 35 -5.43 0.60 -7.05
C HIS A 35 -6.28 -0.64 -6.83
N ALA A 36 -6.91 -0.71 -5.67
CA ALA A 36 -7.85 -1.73 -5.26
C ALA A 36 -9.09 -1.07 -4.63
N ASP A 37 -10.11 -1.87 -4.41
CA ASP A 37 -11.43 -1.46 -3.97
C ASP A 37 -11.58 -1.68 -2.45
N PHE A 38 -12.07 -0.67 -1.75
CA PHE A 38 -12.64 -0.84 -0.41
C PHE A 38 -14.10 -1.29 -0.54
N ASN A 39 -14.86 -0.56 -1.35
CA ASN A 39 -16.12 -1.00 -1.95
C ASN A 39 -15.94 -1.21 -3.45
N TYR A 40 -16.72 -2.11 -4.04
CA TYR A 40 -16.64 -2.45 -5.46
C TYR A 40 -16.60 -1.21 -6.37
N GLY A 41 -15.49 -1.06 -7.10
CA GLY A 41 -15.25 0.01 -8.07
C GLY A 41 -14.88 1.38 -7.50
N ASP A 42 -14.66 1.52 -6.18
CA ASP A 42 -14.35 2.81 -5.57
C ASP A 42 -12.86 3.19 -5.63
N ARG A 43 -11.97 2.22 -5.87
CA ARG A 43 -10.51 2.43 -5.94
C ARG A 43 -9.93 3.14 -4.71
N MET A 44 -10.52 2.93 -3.54
CA MET A 44 -10.14 3.58 -2.27
C MET A 44 -9.08 2.83 -1.47
N VAL A 45 -8.43 1.84 -2.08
CA VAL A 45 -7.28 1.11 -1.54
C VAL A 45 -6.12 1.21 -2.52
N THR A 46 -4.90 1.20 -2.01
CA THR A 46 -3.68 0.97 -2.77
C THR A 46 -3.00 -0.30 -2.30
N VAL A 47 -2.62 -1.19 -3.21
CA VAL A 47 -1.81 -2.36 -2.88
C VAL A 47 -0.36 -2.04 -3.23
N ASP A 48 0.51 -2.21 -2.23
CA ASP A 48 1.94 -2.28 -2.40
C ASP A 48 2.31 -3.74 -2.70
N THR A 49 2.69 -3.99 -3.94
CA THR A 49 2.97 -5.34 -4.44
C THR A 49 4.30 -5.90 -3.93
N GLU A 50 5.18 -5.05 -3.41
CA GLU A 50 6.48 -5.44 -2.87
C GLU A 50 6.32 -6.02 -1.44
N THR A 51 5.53 -5.36 -0.61
CA THR A 51 5.25 -5.82 0.76
C THR A 51 4.08 -6.80 0.86
N GLY A 52 3.20 -6.80 -0.14
CA GLY A 52 1.93 -7.53 -0.07
C GLY A 52 0.93 -6.89 0.90
N LEU A 53 1.09 -5.60 1.22
CA LEU A 53 0.17 -4.83 2.04
C LEU A 53 -0.80 -4.02 1.17
N ALA A 54 -2.04 -3.96 1.61
CA ALA A 54 -3.05 -3.02 1.13
C ALA A 54 -3.14 -1.85 2.10
N TRP A 55 -3.26 -0.64 1.55
CA TRP A 55 -3.28 0.63 2.24
C TRP A 55 -4.61 1.35 1.97
N MET A 56 -5.33 1.72 3.02
CA MET A 56 -6.54 2.51 2.87
C MET A 56 -6.18 3.96 2.51
N LYS A 57 -6.84 4.54 1.50
CA LYS A 57 -6.63 5.94 1.14
C LYS A 57 -7.15 6.89 2.22
N PHE A 58 -6.44 8.00 2.43
CA PHE A 58 -6.77 9.00 3.45
C PHE A 58 -8.14 9.65 3.23
N ASP A 59 -8.71 9.57 2.03
CA ASP A 59 -10.08 10.02 1.75
C ASP A 59 -11.15 9.29 2.56
N LEU A 60 -10.90 8.03 2.95
CA LEU A 60 -11.78 7.23 3.81
C LEU A 60 -11.53 7.46 5.29
N THR A 61 -10.27 7.66 5.67
CA THR A 61 -9.86 7.76 7.09
C THR A 61 -9.73 9.19 7.58
N ARG A 62 -9.89 10.19 6.70
CA ARG A 62 -10.00 11.60 7.12
C ARG A 62 -11.19 11.76 8.06
N TYR A 63 -11.05 12.67 9.01
CA TYR A 63 -12.00 12.90 10.12
C TYR A 63 -12.02 11.83 11.20
N TYR A 64 -11.26 10.74 11.06
CA TYR A 64 -11.03 9.83 12.17
C TYR A 64 -9.90 10.33 13.06
N HIS A 65 -10.14 10.30 14.37
CA HIS A 65 -9.05 10.30 15.36
C HIS A 65 -8.47 8.89 15.45
N LEU A 66 -7.20 8.77 15.84
CA LEU A 66 -6.52 7.48 15.85
C LEU A 66 -7.24 6.45 16.73
N ASN A 67 -7.68 6.82 17.94
CA ASN A 67 -8.47 5.94 18.81
C ASN A 67 -9.83 5.55 18.21
N SER A 68 -10.50 6.47 17.48
CA SER A 68 -11.77 6.14 16.83
C SER A 68 -11.58 5.27 15.59
N ALA A 69 -10.48 5.44 14.85
CA ALA A 69 -10.11 4.55 13.76
C ALA A 69 -9.82 3.15 14.29
N GLU A 70 -9.10 3.05 15.41
CA GLU A 70 -8.81 1.75 16.04
C GLU A 70 -10.10 1.06 16.48
N ALA A 71 -11.02 1.76 17.14
CA ALA A 71 -12.33 1.20 17.47
C ALA A 71 -13.13 0.78 16.20
N ALA A 72 -13.00 1.51 15.10
CA ALA A 72 -13.67 1.16 13.84
C ALA A 72 -13.09 -0.10 13.17
N THR A 73 -11.93 -0.60 13.59
CA THR A 73 -11.38 -1.89 13.13
C THR A 73 -11.89 -3.11 13.87
N GLU A 74 -12.58 -2.92 15.00
CA GLU A 74 -13.17 -4.01 15.77
C GLU A 74 -14.32 -4.69 15.00
N ALA A 75 -14.70 -5.89 15.45
CA ALA A 75 -15.77 -6.66 14.81
C ALA A 75 -17.08 -5.86 14.72
N GLY A 76 -17.65 -5.76 13.52
CA GLY A 76 -18.83 -4.96 13.21
C GLY A 76 -18.55 -3.47 12.97
N GLY A 77 -17.30 -3.03 13.04
CA GLY A 77 -16.87 -1.67 12.72
C GLY A 77 -16.77 -1.40 11.22
N GLU A 78 -16.73 -0.13 10.83
CA GLU A 78 -16.65 0.28 9.41
C GLU A 78 -15.40 -0.25 8.72
N PHE A 79 -14.30 -0.35 9.46
CA PHE A 79 -13.00 -0.81 8.97
C PHE A 79 -12.64 -2.19 9.52
N GLU A 80 -13.63 -3.04 9.81
CA GLU A 80 -13.41 -4.41 10.29
C GLU A 80 -12.39 -5.15 9.42
N GLY A 81 -11.40 -5.77 10.06
CA GLY A 81 -10.32 -6.53 9.40
C GLY A 81 -9.11 -5.69 8.99
N TRP A 82 -9.23 -4.36 8.99
CA TRP A 82 -8.07 -3.47 8.85
C TRP A 82 -7.34 -3.31 10.19
N SER A 83 -6.13 -2.78 10.13
CA SER A 83 -5.35 -2.44 11.32
C SER A 83 -4.65 -1.11 11.11
N LEU A 84 -4.37 -0.38 12.20
CA LEU A 84 -3.55 0.82 12.13
C LEU A 84 -2.11 0.43 11.87
N ALA A 85 -1.47 1.10 10.92
CA ALA A 85 -0.08 0.84 10.56
C ALA A 85 0.87 1.21 11.70
N ASP A 86 1.97 0.47 11.80
CA ASP A 86 3.13 0.83 12.62
C ASP A 86 4.19 1.61 11.82
N ALA A 87 5.19 2.12 12.53
CA ALA A 87 6.26 2.89 11.94
C ALA A 87 7.03 2.10 10.87
N GLY A 88 7.34 0.82 11.12
CA GLY A 88 8.07 -0.04 10.20
C GLY A 88 7.38 -0.15 8.84
N GLN A 89 6.07 -0.40 8.87
CA GLN A 89 5.25 -0.49 7.66
C GLN A 89 5.20 0.84 6.91
N VAL A 90 5.08 1.97 7.62
CA VAL A 90 5.08 3.29 6.98
C VAL A 90 6.46 3.60 6.39
N TYR A 91 7.57 3.29 7.05
CA TYR A 91 8.90 3.45 6.44
C TYR A 91 9.03 2.65 5.15
N GLU A 92 8.63 1.38 5.17
CA GLU A 92 8.74 0.50 4.01
C GLU A 92 7.87 1.00 2.84
N LEU A 93 6.65 1.47 3.10
CA LEU A 93 5.82 2.13 2.08
C LEU A 93 6.55 3.32 1.44
N TRP A 94 7.20 4.15 2.26
CA TRP A 94 7.89 5.35 1.79
C TRP A 94 9.13 5.03 0.95
N GLU A 95 9.92 4.06 1.39
CA GLU A 95 11.07 3.52 0.66
C GLU A 95 10.64 2.92 -0.68
N ASN A 96 9.55 2.17 -0.69
CA ASN A 96 8.97 1.57 -1.89
C ASN A 96 8.43 2.63 -2.87
N PHE A 97 7.77 3.67 -2.35
CA PHE A 97 7.14 4.71 -3.16
C PHE A 97 8.15 5.69 -3.77
N PHE A 98 9.10 6.18 -2.98
CA PHE A 98 10.03 7.23 -3.40
C PHE A 98 11.42 6.71 -3.73
N GLY A 99 11.76 5.49 -3.33
CA GLY A 99 13.12 4.98 -3.33
C GLY A 99 13.91 5.45 -2.10
N GLU A 100 14.91 4.65 -1.74
CA GLU A 100 15.72 4.87 -0.53
C GLU A 100 16.35 6.26 -0.48
N GLY A 101 16.01 6.99 0.58
CA GLY A 101 16.54 8.32 0.86
C GLY A 101 16.10 9.44 -0.10
N THR A 102 15.28 9.17 -1.13
CA THR A 102 14.84 10.18 -2.11
C THR A 102 14.06 11.31 -1.45
N TYR A 103 13.16 10.99 -0.53
CA TYR A 103 12.32 11.95 0.19
C TYR A 103 13.10 12.91 1.12
N THR A 104 14.39 12.63 1.37
CA THR A 104 15.28 13.52 2.15
C THR A 104 16.09 14.49 1.28
N ASN A 105 16.17 14.26 -0.05
CA ASN A 105 17.12 14.94 -0.94
C ASN A 105 16.58 16.19 -1.66
N HIS A 106 15.27 16.42 -1.69
CA HIS A 106 14.63 17.53 -2.44
C HIS A 106 14.34 18.80 -1.60
N ALA A 107 14.99 18.89 -0.45
CA ALA A 107 14.73 19.86 0.60
C ALA A 107 15.45 21.23 0.42
N SER A 108 14.83 22.21 -0.27
CA SER A 108 14.97 23.63 0.12
C SER A 108 14.00 24.58 -0.60
N TYR A 109 12.97 25.07 0.12
CA TYR A 109 12.46 26.45 -0.06
C TYR A 109 11.73 26.94 1.20
N VAL A 110 12.00 28.19 1.58
CA VAL A 110 11.52 28.84 2.81
C VAL A 110 10.26 29.63 2.49
N ASP A 111 9.09 29.24 3.00
CA ASP A 111 8.00 30.19 3.27
C ASP A 111 6.85 29.65 4.16
N PHE A 112 7.21 28.98 5.26
CA PHE A 112 6.43 29.09 6.49
C PHE A 112 7.40 29.52 7.59
N THR A 113 6.90 30.03 8.71
CA THR A 113 7.69 30.70 9.77
C THR A 113 8.73 29.81 10.49
N ASP A 114 8.89 28.55 10.07
CA ASP A 114 9.92 27.59 10.49
C ASP A 114 10.48 26.87 9.25
N THR A 115 11.67 26.25 9.35
CA THR A 115 12.33 25.57 8.22
C THR A 115 11.38 24.57 7.53
N THR A 116 10.82 24.96 6.39
CA THR A 116 9.96 24.11 5.57
C THR A 116 10.75 23.45 4.45
N TYR A 117 10.42 22.19 4.19
CA TYR A 117 10.96 21.40 3.10
C TYR A 117 9.99 21.47 1.91
N GLY A 118 10.47 21.93 0.76
CA GLY A 118 9.72 21.83 -0.48
C GLY A 118 9.59 20.37 -0.91
N VAL A 119 8.44 20.01 -1.47
CA VAL A 119 8.21 18.74 -2.18
C VAL A 119 7.92 19.07 -3.63
N GLU A 120 8.48 18.32 -4.58
CA GLU A 120 8.13 18.54 -5.98
C GLU A 120 6.64 18.23 -6.18
N MET A 121 5.93 19.08 -6.93
CA MET A 121 4.49 18.93 -7.11
C MET A 121 4.13 17.59 -7.78
N ASP A 122 5.03 17.07 -8.63
CA ASP A 122 4.85 15.76 -9.27
C ASP A 122 4.96 14.61 -8.25
N GLU A 123 5.89 14.68 -7.30
CA GLU A 123 6.02 13.72 -6.20
C GLU A 123 4.79 13.75 -5.29
N TYR A 124 4.34 14.95 -4.94
CA TYR A 124 3.11 15.14 -4.17
C TYR A 124 1.89 14.55 -4.88
N ASN A 125 1.73 14.84 -6.18
CA ASN A 125 0.59 14.34 -6.95
C ASN A 125 0.64 12.83 -7.14
N ALA A 126 1.82 12.24 -7.36
CA ALA A 126 2.00 10.81 -7.41
C ALA A 126 1.57 10.17 -6.08
N PHE A 127 2.09 10.67 -4.96
CA PHE A 127 1.72 10.16 -3.63
C PHE A 127 0.23 10.29 -3.35
N LYS A 128 -0.36 11.45 -3.65
CA LYS A 128 -1.79 11.71 -3.47
C LYS A 128 -2.67 10.80 -4.32
N GLU A 129 -2.26 10.43 -5.53
CA GLU A 129 -3.02 9.49 -6.37
C GLU A 129 -3.22 8.14 -5.66
N PHE A 130 -2.17 7.64 -5.02
CA PHE A 130 -2.16 6.34 -4.38
C PHE A 130 -2.60 6.37 -2.91
N MET A 131 -2.18 7.35 -2.13
CA MET A 131 -2.51 7.42 -0.71
C MET A 131 -3.74 8.28 -0.41
N GLY A 132 -4.26 8.98 -1.42
CA GLY A 132 -5.36 9.91 -1.24
C GLY A 132 -4.91 11.24 -0.63
N GLY A 133 -5.88 12.12 -0.43
CA GLY A 133 -5.62 13.48 0.00
C GLY A 133 -6.60 14.49 -0.60
N GLY A 134 -6.57 15.72 -0.10
CA GLY A 134 -7.58 16.71 -0.45
C GLY A 134 -7.14 18.14 -0.22
N ALA A 135 -8.09 19.06 -0.34
CA ALA A 135 -7.86 20.46 0.00
C ALA A 135 -7.77 20.65 1.53
N TRP A 136 -6.81 21.45 1.97
CA TRP A 136 -6.61 21.80 3.37
C TRP A 136 -7.15 23.21 3.64
N GLY A 137 -8.29 23.32 4.33
CA GLY A 137 -8.85 24.62 4.73
C GLY A 137 -9.13 25.57 3.55
N SER A 138 -8.28 26.60 3.37
CA SER A 138 -8.42 27.64 2.34
C SER A 138 -7.94 27.22 0.95
N SER A 139 -8.44 27.91 -0.10
CA SER A 139 -8.05 27.62 -1.49
C SER A 139 -6.52 27.66 -1.66
N GLY A 140 -5.97 26.57 -2.19
CA GLY A 140 -4.56 26.51 -2.57
C GLY A 140 -3.67 25.73 -1.63
N TYR A 141 -4.16 25.17 -0.52
CA TYR A 141 -3.42 24.14 0.24
C TYR A 141 -4.05 22.77 0.03
N HIS A 142 -3.19 21.76 0.00
CA HIS A 142 -3.55 20.38 -0.18
C HIS A 142 -2.80 19.51 0.84
N TYR A 143 -3.43 18.41 1.25
CA TYR A 143 -2.84 17.44 2.15
C TYR A 143 -2.78 16.07 1.47
N GLY A 144 -1.75 15.32 1.84
CA GLY A 144 -1.61 13.89 1.62
C GLY A 144 -0.78 13.36 2.78
N SER A 145 -1.35 13.39 3.99
CA SER A 145 -0.67 12.95 5.21
C SER A 145 -1.58 12.14 6.11
N GLY A 146 -0.98 11.23 6.88
CA GLY A 146 -1.67 10.36 7.82
C GLY A 146 -0.94 10.21 9.15
N TYR A 147 -1.69 9.89 10.21
CA TYR A 147 -1.13 9.43 11.47
C TYR A 147 -0.97 7.91 11.51
N PHE A 148 0.02 7.44 12.27
CA PHE A 148 0.31 6.03 12.49
C PHE A 148 0.88 5.81 13.90
N TRP A 149 1.02 4.55 14.30
CA TRP A 149 1.69 4.21 15.56
C TRP A 149 3.20 4.27 15.41
N GLN A 150 3.83 5.30 16.00
CA GLN A 150 5.29 5.36 16.08
C GLN A 150 5.82 4.32 17.05
N ASP A 151 5.19 4.25 18.23
CA ASP A 151 5.42 3.24 19.25
C ASP A 151 4.09 3.02 19.98
N ARG A 152 3.46 1.87 19.70
CA ARG A 152 2.17 1.51 20.27
C ARG A 152 2.25 1.28 21.79
N GLU A 153 3.36 0.72 22.29
CA GLU A 153 3.52 0.43 23.72
C GLU A 153 3.69 1.72 24.52
N ALA A 154 4.44 2.68 23.98
CA ALA A 154 4.62 3.99 24.59
C ALA A 154 3.48 4.98 24.27
N SER A 155 2.45 4.57 23.51
CA SER A 155 1.38 5.43 23.01
C SER A 155 1.90 6.66 22.24
N LEU A 156 3.02 6.49 21.54
CA LEU A 156 3.61 7.52 20.69
C LEU A 156 3.08 7.39 19.28
N MET A 157 2.70 8.54 18.74
CA MET A 157 2.17 8.67 17.40
C MET A 157 3.22 9.29 16.48
N GLY A 158 3.15 8.88 15.22
CA GLY A 158 3.91 9.45 14.13
C GLY A 158 2.96 10.10 13.14
N ARG A 159 3.49 11.00 12.32
CA ARG A 159 2.78 11.58 11.18
C ARG A 159 3.71 11.54 9.99
N ALA A 160 3.20 11.06 8.86
CA ALA A 160 3.97 11.03 7.61
C ALA A 160 3.13 11.53 6.43
N GLY A 161 3.76 12.26 5.52
CA GLY A 161 3.11 12.78 4.32
C GLY A 161 3.46 14.22 4.02
N PHE A 162 2.62 14.83 3.21
CA PHE A 162 2.86 16.16 2.69
C PHE A 162 1.68 17.07 2.95
N ILE A 163 1.98 18.33 3.22
CA ILE A 163 1.08 19.46 2.99
C ILE A 163 1.74 20.28 1.90
N ALA A 164 1.03 20.57 0.81
CA ALA A 164 1.57 21.32 -0.32
C ALA A 164 0.62 22.44 -0.73
N THR A 165 1.15 23.54 -1.23
CA THR A 165 0.37 24.56 -1.91
C THR A 165 0.16 24.17 -3.37
N SER A 166 -0.79 24.82 -4.05
CA SER A 166 -1.01 24.67 -5.49
C SER A 166 0.22 25.03 -6.36
N THR A 167 1.25 25.65 -5.77
CA THR A 167 2.52 26.01 -6.44
C THR A 167 3.68 25.10 -6.01
N GLY A 168 3.43 24.05 -5.24
CA GLY A 168 4.44 23.06 -4.83
C GLY A 168 5.24 23.44 -3.57
N ALA A 169 4.93 24.55 -2.91
CA ALA A 169 5.57 24.89 -1.63
C ALA A 169 4.87 24.13 -0.50
N GLY A 170 5.60 23.46 0.40
CA GLY A 170 4.96 22.56 1.33
C GLY A 170 5.70 22.31 2.64
N HIS A 171 5.09 21.48 3.47
CA HIS A 171 5.67 20.86 4.65
C HIS A 171 5.67 19.35 4.46
N TYR A 172 6.83 18.76 4.69
CA TYR A 172 7.03 17.33 4.69
C TYR A 172 7.07 16.81 6.13
N TYR A 173 6.21 15.84 6.42
CA TYR A 173 6.26 15.07 7.66
C TYR A 173 7.01 13.77 7.41
N ALA A 174 8.20 13.67 7.97
CA ALA A 174 9.04 12.51 7.85
C ALA A 174 8.58 11.40 8.80
N PRO A 175 8.49 10.13 8.33
CA PRO A 175 8.07 9.03 9.19
C PRO A 175 9.03 8.81 10.36
N GLU A 176 10.28 9.28 10.31
CA GLU A 176 11.32 9.11 11.36
C GLU A 176 11.05 9.95 12.60
N VAL A 177 10.23 10.98 12.46
CA VAL A 177 10.03 11.99 13.49
C VAL A 177 8.71 11.72 14.20
N SER A 178 8.79 11.43 15.50
CA SER A 178 7.59 11.44 16.34
C SER A 178 7.03 12.85 16.37
N GLN A 179 5.75 12.97 16.05
CA GLN A 179 5.03 14.23 16.05
C GLN A 179 3.91 14.15 17.08
N GLY A 180 3.71 15.24 17.81
CA GLY A 180 2.55 15.35 18.69
C GLY A 180 1.26 15.23 17.88
N TYR A 181 0.26 14.55 18.44
CA TYR A 181 -1.05 14.50 17.82
C TYR A 181 -1.65 15.91 17.78
N SER A 182 -1.89 16.42 16.57
CA SER A 182 -2.75 17.57 16.38
C SER A 182 -4.09 17.07 15.88
N SER A 183 -5.18 17.41 16.58
CA SER A 183 -6.53 17.11 16.13
C SER A 183 -6.88 18.01 14.93
N ASP A 184 -6.23 17.78 13.80
CA ASP A 184 -6.59 18.42 12.55
C ASP A 184 -7.55 17.49 11.79
N HIS A 185 -8.57 18.09 11.18
CA HIS A 185 -9.62 17.36 10.46
C HIS A 185 -9.18 16.96 9.04
N TYR A 186 -7.89 17.12 8.74
CA TYR A 186 -7.37 17.10 7.38
C TYR A 186 -6.20 16.14 7.23
N THR A 187 -6.01 15.25 8.19
CA THR A 187 -5.02 14.18 8.16
C THR A 187 -5.77 12.87 8.23
N GLY A 188 -5.38 11.91 7.39
CA GLY A 188 -5.91 10.56 7.45
C GLY A 188 -5.27 9.73 8.56
N ILE A 189 -5.59 8.45 8.58
CA ILE A 189 -4.91 7.43 9.38
C ILE A 189 -4.33 6.42 8.40
N TYR A 190 -3.06 6.04 8.58
CA TYR A 190 -2.49 4.92 7.85
C TYR A 190 -3.10 3.63 8.37
N MET A 191 -3.85 2.94 7.51
CA MET A 191 -4.47 1.67 7.81
C MET A 191 -4.06 0.64 6.79
N VAL A 192 -3.74 -0.56 7.28
CA VAL A 192 -3.20 -1.65 6.50
C VAL A 192 -3.96 -2.96 6.70
N MET A 193 -3.92 -3.78 5.66
CA MET A 193 -4.43 -5.14 5.63
C MET A 193 -3.52 -5.98 4.71
N ASP A 194 -3.56 -7.31 4.86
CA ASP A 194 -2.99 -8.22 3.86
C ASP A 194 -3.67 -8.02 2.48
N ALA A 195 -2.88 -7.78 1.44
CA ALA A 195 -3.39 -7.50 0.10
C ALA A 195 -4.20 -8.65 -0.52
N SER A 196 -4.01 -9.89 -0.05
CA SER A 196 -4.81 -11.04 -0.52
C SER A 196 -6.28 -10.98 -0.11
N LEU A 197 -6.63 -10.05 0.80
CA LEU A 197 -7.98 -9.86 1.33
C LEU A 197 -8.76 -8.73 0.66
N VAL A 198 -8.10 -7.90 -0.17
CA VAL A 198 -8.76 -6.82 -0.92
C VAL A 198 -9.06 -7.23 -2.35
N THR A 199 -9.96 -6.49 -3.01
CA THR A 199 -10.37 -6.78 -4.39
C THR A 199 -9.92 -5.71 -5.38
N ILE A 200 -9.70 -6.08 -6.62
CA ILE A 200 -9.50 -5.20 -7.77
C ILE A 200 -10.62 -5.53 -8.76
N ASP A 201 -11.49 -4.57 -9.04
CA ASP A 201 -12.64 -4.74 -9.94
C ASP A 201 -13.53 -5.96 -9.56
N GLY A 202 -13.64 -6.24 -8.26
CA GLY A 202 -14.42 -7.35 -7.69
C GLY A 202 -13.74 -8.72 -7.68
N GLU A 203 -12.50 -8.84 -8.12
CA GLU A 203 -11.68 -10.04 -7.97
C GLU A 203 -10.63 -9.85 -6.89
N LEU A 204 -10.33 -10.88 -6.07
CA LEU A 204 -9.28 -10.74 -5.05
C LEU A 204 -7.95 -10.36 -5.69
N ALA A 205 -7.23 -9.39 -5.12
CA ALA A 205 -6.05 -8.79 -5.74
C ALA A 205 -4.99 -9.82 -6.15
N PHE A 206 -4.75 -10.85 -5.31
CA PHE A 206 -3.79 -11.92 -5.61
C PHE A 206 -4.23 -12.86 -6.76
N LYS A 207 -5.51 -12.82 -7.17
CA LYS A 207 -6.01 -13.57 -8.33
C LYS A 207 -5.98 -12.77 -9.62
N VAL A 208 -5.79 -11.46 -9.54
CA VAL A 208 -5.65 -10.61 -10.71
C VAL A 208 -4.20 -10.69 -11.18
N PRO A 209 -3.94 -11.08 -12.44
CA PRO A 209 -2.59 -10.99 -12.99
C PRO A 209 -2.16 -9.52 -12.98
N LEU A 210 -1.23 -9.19 -12.09
CA LEU A 210 -0.66 -7.85 -12.01
C LEU A 210 0.18 -7.63 -13.27
N GLY A 211 -0.33 -6.77 -14.15
CA GLY A 211 0.27 -6.48 -15.43
C GLY A 211 1.22 -5.30 -15.35
N GLY A 212 2.49 -5.57 -15.04
CA GLY A 212 3.52 -4.54 -14.91
C GLY A 212 4.94 -5.07 -15.12
N ALA A 213 5.21 -5.59 -16.32
CA ALA A 213 6.47 -6.21 -16.77
C ALA A 213 6.62 -7.73 -16.53
N ALA A 214 6.78 -8.46 -17.64
CA ALA A 214 6.98 -9.91 -17.78
C ALA A 214 5.70 -10.75 -17.50
N VAL A 215 5.25 -11.71 -18.31
CA VAL A 215 5.96 -12.66 -19.17
C VAL A 215 5.04 -13.05 -20.34
N ALA A 216 5.58 -13.00 -21.55
CA ALA A 216 5.05 -13.77 -22.67
C ALA A 216 5.20 -15.27 -22.40
N SER A 217 4.20 -15.94 -21.84
CA SER A 217 4.15 -17.42 -21.83
C SER A 217 2.76 -17.98 -21.50
N LEU A 218 1.80 -17.76 -22.39
CA LEU A 218 0.61 -18.63 -22.50
C LEU A 218 0.52 -19.19 -23.92
N GLY A 219 1.60 -19.84 -24.35
CA GLY A 219 1.69 -20.41 -25.68
C GLY A 219 2.58 -21.64 -25.76
N LEU A 220 2.50 -22.59 -24.82
CA LEU A 220 3.18 -23.89 -24.96
C LEU A 220 2.50 -25.05 -24.20
N LEU A 221 1.17 -25.15 -24.28
CA LEU A 221 0.46 -26.41 -23.97
C LEU A 221 -0.56 -26.70 -25.06
N GLY A 222 -0.05 -27.04 -26.24
CA GLY A 222 -0.91 -27.26 -27.39
C GLY A 222 -0.30 -28.07 -28.54
N MET A 223 0.73 -28.90 -28.34
CA MET A 223 1.07 -29.97 -29.30
C MET A 223 1.90 -31.09 -28.65
N ALA A 224 1.27 -31.95 -27.86
CA ALA A 224 1.80 -33.27 -27.55
C ALA A 224 0.63 -34.27 -27.48
N GLY A 225 0.10 -34.66 -28.65
CA GLY A 225 -1.07 -35.54 -28.64
C GLY A 225 -1.69 -35.94 -29.98
N MET A 226 -0.94 -36.12 -31.06
CA MET A 226 -1.47 -36.86 -32.23
C MET A 226 -0.47 -37.91 -32.72
N ARG A 227 -0.51 -39.04 -32.01
CA ARG A 227 0.06 -40.32 -32.43
C ARG A 227 -0.75 -40.82 -33.64
N LYS A 228 -0.23 -40.65 -34.86
CA LYS A 228 -0.80 -41.28 -36.07
C LYS A 228 -0.73 -42.80 -35.91
N ARG A 229 -1.89 -43.44 -35.73
CA ARG A 229 -2.11 -44.86 -36.05
C ARG A 229 -2.58 -44.89 -37.51
N LYS A 230 -1.77 -45.44 -38.42
CA LYS A 230 -2.27 -45.96 -39.70
C LYS A 230 -2.05 -47.46 -39.69
N GLY A 231 -3.15 -48.20 -39.78
CA GLY A 231 -3.18 -49.61 -40.10
C GLY A 231 -4.20 -49.82 -41.22
N LYS A 232 -3.68 -50.13 -42.39
CA LYS A 232 -4.16 -51.07 -43.42
C LYS A 232 -3.29 -50.88 -44.65
#